data_AF-A0A8T4J621-F1
#
_entry.id   AF-A0A8T4J621-F1
#
_cell.length_a   1.000
_cell.length_b   1.000
_cell.length_c   1.000
_cell.angle_alpha   90.00
_cell.angle_beta   90.00
_cell.angle_gamma   90.00
#
_symmetry.space_group_name_H-M   'P 1'
#
loop_
_entity.id
_entity.type
_entity.pdbx_description
1 polymer ?
#
loop_
_entity_poly.entity_id
_entity_poly.type
_entity_poly.pdbx_seq_one_letter_code
_entity_poly.pdbx_strand_id
1 'polypeptide(L)' 'LRRLLIDARVTAWSSAPALLELLVQHADGHGGLPGSALRLAVLGGDRPSPTLADRLAGLVPDVRLFNLAGMTETSY' A
#
# COMPACT_ATOMS: atom_id res chain seq x y z
N LEU A 1 9.46 3.66 6.86
CA LEU A 1 8.74 3.37 5.58
C LEU A 1 8.08 4.61 4.99
N ARG A 2 7.22 5.33 5.72
CA ARG A 2 6.59 6.58 5.23
C ARG A 2 7.60 7.58 4.65
N ARG A 3 8.64 7.93 5.40
CA ARG A 3 9.66 8.89 4.94
C ARG A 3 10.35 8.41 3.65
N LEU A 4 10.76 7.14 3.61
CA LEU A 4 11.34 6.54 2.41
C LEU A 4 10.40 6.62 1.20
N LEU A 5 9.11 6.32 1.38
CA LEU A 5 8.11 6.35 0.32
C LEU A 5 8.00 7.76 -0.30
N ILE A 6 8.00 8.79 0.54
CA ILE A 6 7.93 10.20 0.12
C ILE A 6 9.25 10.66 -0.50
N ASP A 7 10.36 10.54 0.24
CA ASP A 7 11.68 11.05 -0.15
C ASP A 7 12.19 10.38 -1.44
N ALA A 8 11.97 9.07 -1.59
CA ALA A 8 12.35 8.32 -2.79
C ALA A 8 11.30 8.37 -3.90
N ARG A 9 10.19 9.10 -3.71
CA ARG A 9 9.09 9.20 -4.67
C ARG A 9 8.63 7.84 -5.21
N VAL A 10 8.42 6.89 -4.30
CA VAL A 10 7.98 5.54 -4.67
C VAL A 10 6.63 5.61 -5.38
N THR A 11 6.55 5.04 -6.58
CA THR A 11 5.31 5.06 -7.38
C THR A 11 4.52 3.76 -7.32
N ALA A 12 5.18 2.65 -6.94
CA ALA A 12 4.56 1.34 -6.81
C ALA A 12 5.00 0.66 -5.51
N TRP A 13 4.06 0.01 -4.83
CA TRP A 13 4.26 -0.74 -3.61
C TRP A 13 3.90 -2.21 -3.84
N SER A 14 4.70 -3.13 -3.31
CA SER A 14 4.37 -4.56 -3.28
C SER A 14 4.77 -5.21 -1.96
N SER A 15 3.82 -5.88 -1.30
CA SER A 15 4.06 -6.57 -0.03
C SER A 15 2.93 -7.53 0.35
N ALA A 16 3.07 -8.25 1.46
CA ALA A 16 1.93 -8.82 2.17
C ALA A 16 1.01 -7.71 2.73
N PRO A 17 -0.30 -7.97 2.94
CA PRO A 17 -1.23 -6.97 3.47
C PRO A 17 -0.78 -6.34 4.78
N ALA A 18 -0.25 -7.14 5.71
CA ALA A 18 0.17 -6.67 7.04
C ALA A 18 1.15 -5.49 7.00
N LEU A 19 2.10 -5.49 6.04
CA LEU A 19 3.08 -4.39 5.94
C LEU A 19 2.45 -3.09 5.45
N LEU A 20 1.50 -3.17 4.50
CA LEU A 20 0.77 -2.00 4.03
C LEU A 20 -0.18 -1.47 5.12
N GLU A 21 -0.82 -2.36 5.88
CA GLU A 21 -1.68 -1.98 7.01
C GLU A 21 -0.91 -1.19 8.08
N LEU A 22 0.28 -1.66 8.45
CA LEU A 22 1.17 -0.95 9.38
C LEU A 22 1.55 0.44 8.85
N LEU A 23 1.85 0.56 7.55
CA LEU A 23 2.17 1.85 6.94
C LEU A 23 0.97 2.80 6.97
N VAL A 24 -0.23 2.32 6.59
CA VAL A 24 -1.47 3.12 6.58
C VAL A 24 -1.83 3.58 7.99
N GLN A 25 -1.80 2.67 8.97
CA GLN A 25 -2.04 3.01 10.38
C GLN A 25 -1.03 4.03 10.91
N HIS A 26 0.25 3.87 10.57
CA HIS A 26 1.26 4.83 10.95
C HIS A 26 1.01 6.18 10.26
N ALA A 27 0.68 6.21 8.98
CA ALA A 27 0.42 7.46 8.26
C ALA A 27 -0.79 8.22 8.82
N ASP A 28 -1.89 7.53 9.12
CA ASP A 28 -3.11 8.11 9.72
C ASP A 28 -2.77 8.90 10.99
N GLY A 29 -1.95 8.34 11.88
CA GLY A 29 -1.56 8.98 13.14
C GLY A 29 -0.51 10.09 13.04
N HIS A 30 0.09 10.31 11.87
CA HIS A 30 1.27 11.18 11.72
C HIS A 30 1.09 12.26 10.63
N GLY A 31 -0.14 12.55 10.18
CA GLY A 31 -0.39 13.56 9.14
C GLY A 31 -0.33 13.04 7.70
N GLY A 32 -0.60 11.75 7.50
CA GLY A 32 -0.86 11.13 6.21
C GLY A 32 0.37 10.81 5.36
N LEU A 33 0.21 10.88 4.03
CA LEU A 33 1.28 10.64 3.04
C LEU A 33 1.43 11.85 2.09
N PRO A 34 1.70 13.05 2.61
CA PRO A 34 1.75 14.26 1.80
C PRO A 34 2.85 14.19 0.74
N GLY A 35 2.54 14.57 -0.50
CA GLY A 35 3.49 14.55 -1.62
C GLY A 35 3.90 13.15 -2.08
N SER A 36 3.22 12.10 -1.60
CA SER A 36 3.41 10.74 -2.09
C SER A 36 3.22 10.66 -3.60
N ALA A 37 4.13 9.98 -4.29
CA ALA A 37 4.01 9.65 -5.72
C ALA A 37 3.34 8.28 -5.96
N LEU A 38 2.85 7.64 -4.88
CA LEU A 38 2.28 6.30 -4.94
C LEU A 38 1.02 6.30 -5.79
N ARG A 39 0.97 5.42 -6.79
CA ARG A 39 -0.17 5.24 -7.70
C ARG A 39 -0.67 3.79 -7.77
N LEU A 40 0.13 2.85 -7.28
CA LEU A 40 -0.15 1.42 -7.34
C LEU A 40 0.32 0.73 -6.07
N ALA A 41 -0.54 -0.08 -5.48
CA ALA A 41 -0.21 -1.02 -4.42
C ALA A 41 -0.69 -2.42 -4.83
N VAL A 42 0.22 -3.39 -4.75
CA VAL A 42 -0.04 -4.78 -5.08
C VAL A 42 0.21 -5.63 -3.85
N LEU A 43 -0.82 -6.29 -3.37
CA LEU A 43 -0.76 -7.19 -2.23
C LEU A 43 -0.73 -8.63 -2.68
N GLY A 44 -0.08 -9.49 -1.90
CA GLY A 44 -0.12 -10.93 -2.11
C GLY A 44 0.22 -11.71 -0.85
N GLY A 45 -0.11 -13.00 -0.85
CA GLY A 45 0.23 -13.93 0.24
C GLY A 45 -0.82 -14.05 1.34
N ASP A 46 -1.80 -13.14 1.44
CA ASP A 46 -2.94 -13.27 2.37
C ASP A 46 -4.13 -12.38 1.94
N ARG A 47 -5.25 -12.44 2.67
CA ARG A 47 -6.42 -11.58 2.51
C ARG A 47 -6.21 -10.25 3.27
N PRO A 48 -6.29 -9.07 2.60
CA PRO A 48 -6.23 -7.78 3.28
C PRO A 48 -7.48 -7.51 4.12
N SER A 49 -7.36 -6.63 5.12
CA SER A 49 -8.51 -6.07 5.82
C SER A 49 -9.51 -5.44 4.84
N PRO A 50 -10.84 -5.64 5.02
CA PRO A 50 -11.86 -5.03 4.17
C PRO A 50 -11.83 -3.51 4.11
N THR A 51 -11.28 -2.85 5.15
CA THR A 51 -11.21 -1.38 5.24
C THR A 51 -9.89 -0.80 4.73
N LEU A 52 -8.93 -1.65 4.33
CA LEU A 52 -7.61 -1.19 3.90
C LEU A 52 -7.68 -0.30 2.66
N ALA A 53 -8.54 -0.64 1.69
CA ALA A 53 -8.72 0.13 0.48
C ALA A 53 -9.21 1.56 0.79
N ASP A 54 -10.26 1.69 1.59
CA ASP A 54 -10.85 2.99 1.96
C ASP A 54 -9.86 3.85 2.75
N ARG A 55 -9.15 3.25 3.70
CA ARG A 55 -8.13 3.97 4.49
C ARG A 55 -6.96 4.42 3.61
N LEU A 56 -6.50 3.57 2.70
CA LEU A 56 -5.43 3.93 1.76
C LEU A 56 -5.87 5.05 0.80
N ALA A 57 -7.12 5.01 0.32
CA ALA A 57 -7.69 6.07 -0.52
C ALA A 57 -7.83 7.40 0.25
N GLY A 58 -8.11 7.36 1.55
CA GLY A 58 -8.09 8.55 2.41
C GLY A 58 -6.71 9.21 2.52
N LEU A 59 -5.64 8.46 2.32
CA LEU A 59 -4.26 8.95 2.35
C LEU A 59 -3.73 9.36 0.96
N VAL A 60 -4.10 8.59 -0.07
CA VAL A 60 -3.65 8.77 -1.45
C VAL A 60 -4.84 8.49 -2.38
N PRO A 61 -5.63 9.52 -2.74
CA PRO A 61 -6.92 9.32 -3.43
C PRO A 61 -6.86 8.56 -4.75
N ASP A 62 -5.77 8.72 -5.52
CA ASP A 62 -5.63 8.14 -6.86
C ASP A 62 -4.89 6.79 -6.89
N VAL A 63 -4.62 6.19 -5.72
CA VAL A 63 -3.90 4.92 -5.65
C VAL A 63 -4.81 3.76 -6.05
N ARG A 64 -4.28 2.86 -6.89
CA ARG A 64 -4.95 1.60 -7.20
C ARG A 64 -4.40 0.48 -6.32
N LEU A 65 -5.30 -0.28 -5.69
CA LEU A 65 -4.94 -1.43 -4.86
C LEU A 65 -5.39 -2.73 -5.56
N PHE A 66 -4.46 -3.66 -5.76
CA PHE A 66 -4.73 -5.00 -6.26
C PHE A 66 -4.32 -6.03 -5.21
N ASN A 67 -5.13 -7.07 -5.02
CA ASN A 67 -4.75 -8.25 -4.25
C ASN A 67 -4.57 -9.43 -5.20
N LEU A 68 -3.37 -9.97 -5.26
CA LEU A 68 -2.99 -11.11 -6.10
C LEU A 68 -2.93 -12.37 -5.23
N ALA A 69 -3.82 -13.33 -5.50
CA ALA A 69 -3.76 -14.65 -4.90
C ALA A 69 -2.85 -15.55 -5.75
N GLY A 70 -1.89 -16.24 -5.10
CA GLY A 70 -1.10 -17.33 -5.70
C GLY A 70 -0.26 -16.92 -6.92
N MET A 71 0.92 -16.37 -6.69
CA MET A 71 1.88 -16.07 -7.77
C MET A 71 3.02 -17.07 -7.86
N THR A 72 3.30 -17.84 -6.81
CA THR A 72 4.45 -18.75 -6.75
C THR A 72 4.39 -19.85 -7.81
N GLU A 73 3.20 -20.34 -8.13
CA GLU A 73 2.97 -21.43 -9.07
C GLU A 73 2.83 -20.97 -10.53
N THR A 74 2.63 -19.67 -10.77
CA THR A 74 2.24 -19.13 -12.09
C THR A 74 3.20 -18.03 -12.61
N SER A 75 4.20 -17.64 -11.82
CA SER A 75 5.22 -16.63 -12.23
C SER A 75 6.48 -17.33 -12.76
N TYR A 76 6.43 -17.79 -14.01
CA TYR A 76 7.61 -18.20 -14.80
C TYR A 76 7.90 -17.18 -15.89
#